data_AF-A0A919PL69-F1
#
_entry.id   AF-A0A919PL69-F1
#
_cell.length_a   1.000
_cell.length_b   1.000
_cell.length_c   1.000
_cell.angle_alpha   90.00
_cell.angle_beta   90.00
_cell.angle_gamma   90.00
#
_symmetry.space_group_name_H-M   'P 1'
#
loop_
_entity.id
_entity.type
_entity.pdbx_description
1 polymer ?
#
loop_
_entity_poly.entity_id
_entity_poly.type
_entity_poly.pdbx_seq_one_letter_code
_entity_poly.pdbx_strand_id
1 'polypeptide(L)'
;MYGPPGLPPPPPPRSNAGLVIGIVIGALVLIAGVCVAGVVGVIVVRDKAKDRSPVSASTRDPYSGGDYTAPAAAPTTKAPAPPPAPARVGECISVDEIGTYLGTGSCNGTKGAYKVLTVDYSRDTCPDPESPYITEDGYRLCLEVYLVRTYCYKFPSGSGWVVPASACKAKGTVHIIDIVPGATNSNNCTRDYKWNRWYQFSHPTVVYCVMQY
;
A
#
# COMPACT_ATOMS: atom_id res chain seq x y z
N MET A 1 67.82 -10.65 -2.85
CA MET A 1 66.58 -9.95 -2.46
C MET A 1 65.70 -10.98 -1.76
N TYR A 2 65.54 -10.86 -0.43
CA TYR A 2 64.70 -11.73 0.40
C TYR A 2 63.29 -11.15 0.48
N GLY A 3 62.25 -11.95 0.19
CA GLY A 3 60.84 -11.56 0.36
C GLY A 3 60.37 -11.77 1.81
N PRO A 4 59.36 -11.03 2.29
CA PRO A 4 58.90 -11.12 3.68
C PRO A 4 58.03 -12.37 3.94
N PRO A 5 57.98 -12.89 5.19
CA PRO A 5 57.25 -14.11 5.54
C PRO A 5 55.73 -13.87 5.58
N GLY A 6 54.97 -14.84 5.08
CA GLY A 6 53.51 -14.83 5.06
C GLY A 6 52.89 -14.89 6.47
N LEU A 7 51.79 -14.16 6.66
CA LEU A 7 51.00 -14.12 7.89
C LEU A 7 50.16 -15.40 8.08
N PRO A 8 49.95 -15.87 9.32
CA PRO A 8 49.14 -17.05 9.61
C PRO A 8 47.64 -16.80 9.42
N PRO A 9 46.85 -17.85 9.07
CA PRO A 9 45.42 -17.72 8.83
C PRO A 9 44.61 -17.41 10.11
N PRO A 10 43.50 -16.66 9.99
CA PRO A 10 42.67 -16.28 11.13
C PRO A 10 41.92 -17.48 11.74
N PRO A 11 41.66 -17.46 13.06
CA PRO A 11 40.99 -18.55 13.76
C PRO A 11 39.50 -18.67 13.35
N PRO A 12 38.93 -19.88 13.40
CA PRO A 12 37.54 -20.12 13.01
C PRO A 12 36.55 -19.43 13.97
N PRO A 13 35.44 -18.86 13.45
CA PRO A 13 34.46 -18.16 14.27
C PRO A 13 33.67 -19.12 15.18
N ARG A 14 33.46 -18.69 16.42
CA ARG A 14 32.75 -19.42 17.47
C ARG A 14 31.23 -19.40 17.19
N SER A 15 30.59 -20.57 17.15
CA SER A 15 29.17 -20.70 16.82
C SER A 15 28.26 -20.53 18.05
N ASN A 16 27.29 -19.60 17.97
CA ASN A 16 26.26 -19.36 18.99
C ASN A 16 24.94 -20.11 18.68
N ALA A 17 25.01 -21.21 17.92
CA ALA A 17 23.86 -21.91 17.37
C ALA A 17 22.87 -22.42 18.45
N GLY A 18 23.39 -22.79 19.63
CA GLY A 18 22.55 -23.29 20.73
C GLY A 18 21.60 -22.24 21.32
N LEU A 19 21.99 -20.96 21.34
CA LEU A 19 21.16 -19.88 21.89
C LEU A 19 19.97 -19.56 20.97
N VAL A 20 20.21 -19.59 19.65
CA VAL A 20 19.20 -19.28 18.64
C VAL A 20 18.10 -20.35 18.63
N ILE A 21 18.47 -21.62 18.76
CA ILE A 21 17.50 -22.73 18.79
C ILE A 21 16.58 -22.62 20.02
N GLY A 22 17.11 -22.21 21.18
CA GLY A 22 16.30 -22.03 22.39
C GLY A 22 15.23 -20.93 22.27
N ILE A 23 15.55 -19.81 21.62
CA ILE A 23 14.62 -18.69 21.44
C ILE A 23 13.46 -19.05 20.51
N VAL A 24 13.73 -19.77 19.42
CA VAL A 24 12.71 -20.13 18.43
C VAL A 24 11.68 -21.08 19.03
N ILE A 25 12.11 -22.05 19.84
CA ILE A 25 11.19 -22.99 20.50
C ILE A 25 10.33 -22.26 21.54
N GLY A 26 10.91 -21.35 22.34
CA GLY A 26 10.15 -20.57 23.32
C GLY A 26 9.06 -19.69 22.70
N ALA A 27 9.36 -19.03 21.58
CA ALA A 27 8.41 -18.17 20.87
C ALA A 27 7.22 -18.95 20.28
N LEU A 28 7.46 -20.13 19.73
CA LEU A 28 6.41 -20.97 19.13
C LEU A 28 5.37 -21.45 20.15
N VAL A 29 5.80 -21.82 21.37
CA VAL A 29 4.89 -22.24 22.44
C VAL A 29 4.02 -21.07 22.92
N LEU A 30 4.59 -19.86 22.97
CA LEU A 30 3.88 -18.67 23.43
C LEU A 30 2.80 -18.21 22.43
N ILE A 31 3.07 -18.33 21.12
CA ILE A 31 2.11 -18.00 20.06
C ILE A 31 0.95 -19.02 20.05
N ALA A 32 1.23 -20.32 20.22
CA ALA A 32 0.19 -21.34 20.27
C ALA A 32 -0.76 -21.17 21.48
N GLY A 33 -0.25 -20.71 22.63
CA GLY A 33 -1.05 -20.50 23.84
C GLY A 33 -2.03 -19.32 23.75
N VAL A 34 -1.69 -18.26 23.00
CA VAL A 34 -2.53 -17.04 22.90
C VAL A 34 -3.74 -17.24 21.96
N CYS A 35 -3.64 -18.14 20.97
CA CYS A 35 -4.73 -18.36 20.01
C CYS A 35 -5.95 -19.10 20.59
N VAL A 36 -5.83 -19.82 21.71
CA VAL A 36 -6.95 -20.61 22.28
C VAL A 36 -7.83 -19.78 23.24
N ALA A 37 -7.29 -18.72 23.85
CA ALA A 37 -8.05 -17.92 24.83
C ALA A 37 -8.90 -16.79 24.21
N GLY A 38 -8.64 -16.38 22.96
CA GLY A 38 -9.27 -15.21 22.34
C GLY A 38 -10.64 -15.43 21.67
N VAL A 39 -11.05 -16.67 21.42
CA VAL A 39 -12.20 -16.97 20.54
C VAL A 39 -13.52 -17.21 21.30
N VAL A 40 -13.50 -17.28 22.63
CA VAL A 40 -14.71 -17.56 23.46
C VAL A 40 -15.35 -16.29 24.04
N GLY A 41 -14.70 -15.12 23.93
CA GLY A 41 -15.11 -13.90 24.66
C GLY A 41 -16.01 -12.89 23.95
N VAL A 42 -16.35 -13.06 22.67
CA VAL A 42 -16.92 -11.95 21.84
C VAL A 42 -18.38 -12.17 21.39
N ILE A 43 -19.05 -13.27 21.77
CA ILE A 43 -20.42 -13.60 21.26
C ILE A 43 -21.53 -13.42 22.32
N VAL A 44 -21.32 -12.65 23.38
CA VAL A 44 -22.41 -12.29 24.30
C VAL A 44 -22.31 -10.82 24.67
N VAL A 45 -23.47 -10.15 24.66
CA VAL A 45 -23.74 -8.76 25.08
C VAL A 45 -23.68 -7.72 23.94
N ARG A 46 -24.80 -7.53 23.24
CA ARG A 46 -25.65 -6.31 23.32
C ARG A 46 -26.87 -6.41 22.39
N ASP A 47 -27.80 -7.30 22.72
CA ASP A 47 -29.21 -7.16 22.38
C ASP A 47 -29.93 -6.66 23.62
N LYS A 48 -30.25 -5.36 23.70
CA LYS A 48 -31.36 -4.78 24.49
C LYS A 48 -31.53 -3.29 24.17
N ALA A 49 -32.53 -2.98 23.37
CA ALA A 49 -33.43 -1.85 23.60
C ALA A 49 -34.75 -2.10 22.85
N LYS A 50 -35.65 -2.80 23.52
CA LYS A 50 -37.07 -2.88 23.16
C LYS A 50 -37.82 -1.68 23.75
N ASP A 51 -38.72 -1.16 22.93
CA ASP A 51 -40.07 -0.68 23.26
C ASP A 51 -40.27 0.40 24.34
N ARG A 52 -40.68 1.59 23.88
CA ARG A 52 -41.76 2.36 24.54
C ARG A 52 -42.73 2.94 23.50
N SER A 53 -43.78 2.16 23.30
CA SER A 53 -45.21 2.43 23.13
C SER A 53 -45.76 3.44 22.09
N PRO A 54 -46.89 3.06 21.46
CA PRO A 54 -47.65 3.89 20.53
C PRO A 54 -48.63 4.80 21.28
N VAL A 55 -48.95 5.95 20.71
CA VAL A 55 -50.18 6.68 21.05
C VAL A 55 -50.92 7.01 19.77
N SER A 56 -52.08 6.39 19.61
CA SER A 56 -53.09 6.77 18.62
C SER A 56 -54.39 7.09 19.34
N ALA A 57 -55.12 8.05 18.76
CA ALA A 57 -56.56 8.29 18.83
C ALA A 57 -57.08 9.50 19.65
N SER A 58 -57.42 10.55 18.88
CA SER A 58 -58.79 11.08 18.66
C SER A 58 -59.42 12.19 19.53
N THR A 59 -59.64 13.35 18.87
CA THR A 59 -60.98 13.96 18.56
C THR A 59 -61.35 15.33 19.18
N ARG A 60 -61.79 16.25 18.28
CA ARG A 60 -62.56 17.54 18.39
C ARG A 60 -61.78 18.80 18.82
N ASP A 61 -61.94 19.99 18.24
CA ASP A 61 -62.98 20.62 17.39
C ASP A 61 -62.37 21.79 16.55
N PRO A 62 -63.13 22.44 15.62
CA PRO A 62 -62.57 23.17 14.48
C PRO A 62 -62.27 24.64 14.79
N TYR A 63 -61.16 25.15 14.26
CA TYR A 63 -60.99 26.60 14.10
C TYR A 63 -60.51 26.91 12.68
N SER A 64 -61.37 27.66 11.99
CA SER A 64 -61.18 28.23 10.67
C SER A 64 -60.22 29.42 10.78
N GLY A 65 -59.25 29.52 9.87
CA GLY A 65 -58.53 30.78 9.64
C GLY A 65 -57.04 30.63 9.35
N GLY A 66 -56.67 30.83 8.08
CA GLY A 66 -55.32 31.27 7.70
C GLY A 66 -54.60 30.31 6.75
N ASP A 67 -54.74 30.56 5.45
CA ASP A 67 -53.86 30.05 4.41
C ASP A 67 -52.41 30.48 4.68
N TYR A 68 -51.66 29.68 5.44
CA TYR A 68 -50.21 29.78 5.52
C TYR A 68 -49.61 28.70 4.62
N THR A 69 -49.43 29.03 3.35
CA THR A 69 -48.60 28.26 2.44
C THR A 69 -47.15 28.43 2.89
N ALA A 70 -46.56 27.38 3.47
CA ALA A 70 -45.12 27.36 3.74
C ALA A 70 -44.37 27.67 2.43
N PRO A 71 -43.37 28.57 2.41
CA PRO A 71 -42.59 28.85 1.22
C PRO A 71 -42.05 27.54 0.65
N ALA A 72 -42.34 27.26 -0.62
CA ALA A 72 -41.78 26.13 -1.32
C ALA A 72 -40.25 26.18 -1.16
N ALA A 73 -39.66 25.13 -0.58
CA ALA A 73 -38.22 25.00 -0.48
C ALA A 73 -37.65 25.22 -1.89
N ALA A 74 -36.76 26.22 -2.03
CA ALA A 74 -36.09 26.48 -3.28
C ALA A 74 -35.47 25.16 -3.78
N PRO A 75 -35.60 24.82 -5.07
CA PRO A 75 -34.95 23.64 -5.61
C PRO A 75 -33.44 23.81 -5.40
N THR A 76 -32.87 23.04 -4.47
CA THR A 76 -31.43 22.93 -4.35
C THR A 76 -30.96 22.19 -5.60
N THR A 77 -30.50 22.94 -6.60
CA THR A 77 -29.80 22.38 -7.76
C THR A 77 -28.57 21.67 -7.22
N LYS A 78 -28.66 20.35 -7.05
CA LYS A 78 -27.54 19.50 -6.67
C LYS A 78 -26.46 19.70 -7.74
N ALA A 79 -25.24 20.05 -7.31
CA ALA A 79 -24.12 20.14 -8.22
C ALA A 79 -24.02 18.84 -9.05
N PRO A 80 -23.66 18.92 -10.35
CA PRO A 80 -23.47 17.74 -11.18
C PRO A 80 -22.54 16.76 -10.47
N ALA A 81 -22.87 15.47 -10.51
CA ALA A 81 -21.98 14.46 -9.98
C ALA A 81 -20.62 14.53 -10.71
N PRO A 82 -19.50 14.26 -10.01
CA PRO A 82 -18.19 14.17 -10.64
C PRO A 82 -18.18 13.20 -11.83
N PRO A 83 -17.34 13.43 -12.86
CA PRO A 83 -17.10 12.41 -13.88
C PRO A 83 -16.53 11.14 -13.24
N PRO A 84 -16.67 9.94 -13.82
CA PRO A 84 -16.06 8.72 -13.27
C PRO A 84 -14.55 8.87 -13.07
N ALA A 85 -14.02 8.28 -11.99
CA ALA A 85 -12.58 8.29 -11.74
C ALA A 85 -11.82 7.49 -12.81
N PRO A 86 -10.60 7.92 -13.19
CA PRO A 86 -9.80 7.29 -14.24
C PRO A 86 -9.25 5.90 -13.86
N ALA A 87 -9.17 5.60 -12.56
CA ALA A 87 -8.77 4.29 -12.01
C ALA A 87 -9.44 4.07 -10.64
N ARG A 88 -9.50 2.81 -10.18
CA ARG A 88 -10.09 2.43 -8.89
C ARG A 88 -9.01 2.07 -7.88
N VAL A 89 -9.36 2.18 -6.60
CA VAL A 89 -8.53 1.66 -5.50
C VAL A 89 -8.23 0.17 -5.72
N GLY A 90 -6.96 -0.19 -5.59
CA GLY A 90 -6.44 -1.54 -5.79
C GLY A 90 -6.01 -1.87 -7.21
N GLU A 91 -6.39 -1.06 -8.21
CA GLU A 91 -5.91 -1.23 -9.59
C GLU A 91 -4.45 -0.78 -9.70
N CYS A 92 -3.71 -1.41 -10.61
CA CYS A 92 -2.40 -0.92 -10.99
C CYS A 92 -2.51 0.01 -12.19
N ILE A 93 -1.69 1.04 -12.23
CA ILE A 93 -1.66 2.02 -13.31
C ILE A 93 -0.26 2.17 -13.88
N SER A 94 -0.20 2.55 -15.15
CA SER A 94 1.04 2.92 -15.80
C SER A 94 1.12 4.44 -15.91
N VAL A 95 2.32 4.95 -15.69
CA VAL A 95 2.68 6.34 -15.96
C VAL A 95 3.88 6.38 -16.89
N ASP A 96 4.13 7.52 -17.52
CA ASP A 96 5.39 7.78 -18.21
C ASP A 96 6.48 8.25 -17.21
N GLU A 97 7.67 8.57 -17.72
CA GLU A 97 8.83 8.94 -16.89
C GLU A 97 8.63 10.28 -16.13
N ILE A 98 7.69 11.13 -16.57
CA ILE A 98 7.37 12.42 -15.95
C ILE A 98 6.10 12.38 -15.08
N GLY A 99 5.35 11.28 -15.09
CA GLY A 99 4.19 11.06 -14.24
C GLY A 99 2.83 11.25 -14.93
N THR A 100 2.80 11.30 -16.26
CA THR A 100 1.55 11.35 -17.02
C THR A 100 0.83 10.01 -16.94
N TYR A 101 -0.48 10.02 -16.69
CA TYR A 101 -1.29 8.81 -16.70
C TYR A 101 -1.34 8.19 -18.10
N LEU A 102 -0.99 6.90 -18.21
CA LEU A 102 -1.04 6.13 -19.46
C LEU A 102 -2.19 5.11 -19.48
N GLY A 103 -2.95 5.00 -18.40
CA GLY A 103 -4.05 4.06 -18.24
C GLY A 103 -3.84 3.01 -17.16
N THR A 104 -4.91 2.26 -16.89
CA THR A 104 -4.90 1.09 -16.01
C THR A 104 -4.05 -0.03 -16.61
N GLY A 105 -3.28 -0.70 -15.76
CA GLY A 105 -2.44 -1.84 -16.07
C GLY A 105 -2.76 -3.07 -15.20
N SER A 106 -1.98 -4.13 -15.38
CA SER A 106 -2.03 -5.34 -14.57
C SER A 106 -1.00 -5.30 -13.44
N CYS A 107 -1.44 -5.64 -12.22
CA CYS A 107 -0.54 -5.79 -11.06
C CYS A 107 0.40 -7.00 -11.15
N ASN A 108 0.49 -7.68 -12.30
CA ASN A 108 1.43 -8.78 -12.52
C ASN A 108 2.79 -8.33 -13.06
N GLY A 109 3.03 -7.03 -13.25
CA GLY A 109 4.32 -6.46 -13.65
C GLY A 109 4.46 -6.18 -15.15
N THR A 110 3.54 -6.65 -15.99
CA THR A 110 3.57 -6.41 -17.46
C THR A 110 3.24 -4.97 -17.86
N LYS A 111 2.27 -4.38 -17.15
CA LYS A 111 1.83 -2.99 -17.32
C LYS A 111 1.41 -2.48 -15.96
N GLY A 112 2.06 -1.46 -15.44
CA GLY A 112 1.74 -0.90 -14.14
C GLY A 112 2.85 -1.14 -13.13
N ALA A 113 3.41 -0.03 -12.67
CA ALA A 113 4.46 0.02 -11.65
C ALA A 113 3.94 0.63 -10.34
N TYR A 114 2.66 1.01 -10.32
CA TYR A 114 2.02 1.72 -9.23
C TYR A 114 0.65 1.13 -8.98
N LYS A 115 0.31 0.94 -7.70
CA LYS A 115 -1.02 0.53 -7.27
C LYS A 115 -1.75 1.71 -6.65
N VAL A 116 -3.02 1.88 -7.01
CA VAL A 116 -3.87 2.95 -6.50
C VAL A 116 -4.30 2.61 -5.08
N LEU A 117 -3.99 3.49 -4.13
CA LEU A 117 -4.38 3.36 -2.73
C LEU A 117 -5.67 4.12 -2.42
N THR A 118 -5.75 5.37 -2.87
CA THR A 118 -6.93 6.21 -2.69
C THR A 118 -7.17 7.05 -3.93
N VAL A 119 -8.43 7.40 -4.12
CA VAL A 119 -8.92 8.23 -5.22
C VAL A 119 -9.73 9.34 -4.58
N ASP A 120 -9.33 10.58 -4.83
CA ASP A 120 -9.99 11.74 -4.24
C ASP A 120 -10.42 12.76 -5.30
N TYR A 121 -11.68 13.20 -5.19
CA TYR A 121 -12.31 14.24 -5.99
C TYR A 121 -12.46 15.54 -5.18
N SER A 122 -11.43 15.94 -4.44
CA SER A 122 -11.36 17.29 -3.88
C SER A 122 -9.95 17.88 -3.88
N ARG A 123 -9.00 17.22 -4.57
CA ARG A 123 -7.57 17.59 -4.60
C ARG A 123 -6.97 17.73 -3.20
N ASP A 124 -7.51 17.03 -2.21
CA ASP A 124 -6.93 16.99 -0.88
C ASP A 124 -5.54 16.32 -0.94
N THR A 125 -4.74 16.49 0.10
CA THR A 125 -3.45 15.78 0.19
C THR A 125 -3.67 14.27 0.27
N CYS A 126 -2.68 13.49 -0.14
CA CYS A 126 -2.75 12.04 0.11
C CYS A 126 -2.80 11.75 1.61
N PRO A 127 -3.53 10.70 2.04
CA PRO A 127 -3.59 10.33 3.45
C PRO A 127 -2.21 10.08 4.06
N ASP A 128 -1.30 9.51 3.27
CA ASP A 128 0.11 9.43 3.59
C ASP A 128 0.86 10.50 2.76
N PRO A 129 1.61 11.42 3.42
CA PRO A 129 2.32 12.50 2.74
C PRO A 129 3.50 12.01 1.88
N GLU A 130 3.99 10.78 2.10
CA GLU A 130 5.07 10.19 1.33
C GLU A 130 4.57 9.41 0.10
N SER A 131 3.24 9.17 -0.01
CA SER A 131 2.67 8.53 -1.19
C SER A 131 2.96 9.38 -2.44
N PRO A 132 3.56 8.81 -3.50
CA PRO A 132 3.53 9.44 -4.81
C PRO A 132 2.09 9.63 -5.26
N TYR A 133 1.82 10.71 -5.99
CA TYR A 133 0.49 10.96 -6.54
C TYR A 133 0.55 11.53 -7.93
N ILE A 134 -0.49 11.27 -8.70
CA ILE A 134 -0.76 11.94 -9.98
C ILE A 134 -2.13 12.62 -9.91
N THR A 135 -2.34 13.59 -10.80
CA THR A 135 -3.64 14.25 -10.97
C THR A 135 -4.14 13.98 -12.38
N GLU A 136 -5.34 13.43 -12.50
CA GLU A 136 -5.95 13.04 -13.77
C GLU A 136 -7.46 13.32 -13.70
N ASP A 137 -8.03 13.99 -14.71
CA ASP A 137 -9.46 14.34 -14.76
C ASP A 137 -10.02 15.01 -13.49
N GLY A 138 -9.18 15.81 -12.82
CA GLY A 138 -9.51 16.48 -11.56
C GLY A 138 -9.43 15.59 -10.31
N TYR A 139 -9.20 14.29 -10.48
CA TYR A 139 -8.92 13.36 -9.40
C TYR A 139 -7.46 13.39 -9.00
N ARG A 140 -7.19 13.29 -7.70
CA ARG A 140 -5.87 12.90 -7.20
C ARG A 140 -5.85 11.40 -6.92
N LEU A 141 -4.91 10.70 -7.54
CA LEU A 141 -4.66 9.28 -7.29
C LEU A 141 -3.42 9.17 -6.40
N CYS A 142 -3.59 8.66 -5.18
CA CYS A 142 -2.47 8.36 -4.28
C CYS A 142 -2.01 6.94 -4.54
N LEU A 143 -0.71 6.78 -4.71
CA LEU A 143 -0.11 5.59 -5.29
C LEU A 143 0.92 5.00 -4.34
N GLU A 144 1.15 3.70 -4.48
CA GLU A 144 2.30 3.02 -3.93
C GLU A 144 3.11 2.38 -5.05
N VAL A 145 4.43 2.37 -4.92
CA VAL A 145 5.30 1.66 -5.87
C VAL A 145 5.07 0.17 -5.73
N TYR A 146 4.63 -0.47 -6.81
CA TYR A 146 4.27 -1.88 -6.85
C TYR A 146 5.00 -2.58 -7.98
N LEU A 147 6.20 -3.09 -7.68
CA LEU A 147 7.03 -3.81 -8.65
C LEU A 147 6.96 -5.31 -8.41
N VAL A 148 7.11 -6.09 -9.47
CA VAL A 148 6.95 -7.54 -9.42
C VAL A 148 8.29 -8.23 -9.68
N ARG A 149 8.57 -9.29 -8.90
CA ARG A 149 9.73 -10.16 -9.12
C ARG A 149 9.75 -10.65 -10.56
N THR A 150 10.93 -10.88 -11.11
CA THR A 150 11.17 -11.35 -12.49
C THR A 150 10.85 -10.36 -13.61
N TYR A 151 10.31 -9.17 -13.28
CA TYR A 151 10.06 -8.10 -14.24
C TYR A 151 11.17 -7.05 -14.24
N CYS A 152 11.22 -6.30 -15.34
CA CYS A 152 12.21 -5.27 -15.57
C CYS A 152 11.58 -3.89 -15.71
N TYR A 153 12.26 -2.92 -15.11
CA TYR A 153 11.81 -1.54 -15.03
C TYR A 153 12.97 -0.60 -15.38
N LYS A 154 12.63 0.65 -15.68
CA LYS A 154 13.59 1.74 -15.70
C LYS A 154 13.33 2.60 -14.48
N PHE A 155 14.39 2.89 -13.74
CA PHE A 155 14.34 3.78 -12.59
C PHE A 155 14.86 5.16 -13.02
N PRO A 156 14.25 6.25 -12.55
CA PRO A 156 14.69 7.60 -12.87
C PRO A 156 16.08 7.86 -12.27
N SER A 157 16.91 8.64 -12.96
CA SER A 157 18.23 9.06 -12.48
C SER A 157 18.11 10.31 -11.58
N GLY A 158 17.19 10.28 -10.62
CA GLY A 158 16.83 11.43 -9.78
C GLY A 158 15.33 11.43 -9.48
N SER A 159 14.72 12.61 -9.53
CA SER A 159 13.27 12.75 -9.49
C SER A 159 12.63 12.16 -10.75
N GLY A 160 11.58 11.38 -10.59
CA GLY A 160 10.80 10.83 -11.70
C GLY A 160 10.04 9.58 -11.30
N TRP A 161 9.53 8.88 -12.31
CA TRP A 161 8.68 7.71 -12.12
C TRP A 161 9.35 6.42 -12.62
N VAL A 162 9.09 5.33 -11.92
CA VAL A 162 9.52 3.99 -12.31
C VAL A 162 8.59 3.51 -13.41
N VAL A 163 9.14 3.20 -14.58
CA VAL A 163 8.35 2.75 -15.74
C VAL A 163 8.71 1.32 -16.12
N PRO A 164 7.75 0.51 -16.62
CA PRO A 164 8.06 -0.81 -17.18
C PRO A 164 9.09 -0.71 -18.30
N ALA A 165 10.06 -1.63 -18.33
CA ALA A 165 11.01 -1.72 -19.43
C ALA A 165 10.44 -2.61 -20.55
N SER A 166 10.66 -2.23 -21.80
CA SER A 166 10.26 -3.05 -22.95
C SER A 166 11.08 -4.34 -23.09
N ALA A 167 12.29 -4.38 -22.50
CA ALA A 167 13.14 -5.55 -22.47
C ALA A 167 14.00 -5.58 -21.20
N CYS A 168 14.17 -6.78 -20.64
CA CYS A 168 15.14 -7.02 -19.58
C CYS A 168 16.58 -6.99 -20.12
N LYS A 169 17.53 -6.61 -19.26
CA LYS A 169 18.98 -6.56 -19.58
C LYS A 169 19.40 -5.52 -20.62
N ALA A 170 18.47 -4.68 -21.07
CA ALA A 170 18.84 -3.50 -21.83
C ALA A 170 19.56 -2.50 -20.90
N LYS A 171 20.48 -1.73 -21.46
CA LYS A 171 21.22 -0.70 -20.71
C LYS A 171 20.26 0.26 -20.00
N GLY A 172 20.49 0.50 -18.72
CA GLY A 172 19.66 1.37 -17.88
C GLY A 172 18.40 0.70 -17.32
N THR A 173 18.23 -0.61 -17.51
CA THR A 173 17.11 -1.37 -16.93
C THR A 173 17.55 -2.06 -15.64
N VAL A 174 16.58 -2.28 -14.75
CA VAL A 174 16.75 -3.06 -13.54
C VAL A 174 15.77 -4.22 -13.55
N HIS A 175 16.24 -5.39 -13.15
CA HIS A 175 15.45 -6.60 -13.03
C HIS A 175 15.20 -6.88 -11.54
N ILE A 176 13.94 -6.97 -11.15
CA ILE A 176 13.55 -7.21 -9.75
C ILE A 176 13.79 -8.67 -9.40
N ILE A 177 14.70 -8.90 -8.47
CA ILE A 177 15.11 -10.24 -8.04
C ILE A 177 14.36 -10.65 -6.78
N ASP A 178 14.34 -9.75 -5.80
CA ASP A 178 13.76 -9.99 -4.48
C ASP A 178 13.07 -8.72 -3.99
N ILE A 179 12.06 -8.90 -3.14
CA ILE A 179 11.26 -7.83 -2.55
C ILE A 179 11.15 -8.15 -1.08
N VAL A 180 11.64 -7.24 -0.24
CA VAL A 180 11.66 -7.41 1.22
C VAL A 180 10.68 -6.41 1.85
N PRO A 181 9.46 -6.85 2.21
CA PRO A 181 8.47 -5.98 2.84
C PRO A 181 8.90 -5.54 4.24
N GLY A 182 8.59 -4.30 4.61
CA GLY A 182 8.90 -3.73 5.92
C GLY A 182 10.40 -3.51 6.17
N ALA A 183 11.26 -3.80 5.19
CA ALA A 183 12.68 -3.57 5.31
C ALA A 183 13.02 -2.10 5.12
N THR A 184 13.87 -1.59 6.01
CA THR A 184 14.48 -0.26 5.89
C THR A 184 16.00 -0.33 5.68
N ASN A 185 16.56 -1.55 5.62
CA ASN A 185 17.99 -1.80 5.44
C ASN A 185 18.21 -2.77 4.26
N SER A 186 19.15 -2.41 3.40
CA SER A 186 19.60 -3.21 2.25
C SER A 186 20.24 -4.55 2.58
N ASN A 187 20.74 -4.74 3.80
CA ASN A 187 21.34 -5.99 4.25
C ASN A 187 20.35 -7.16 4.24
N ASN A 188 19.04 -6.88 4.14
CA ASN A 188 18.01 -7.89 4.04
C ASN A 188 17.93 -8.53 2.64
N CYS A 189 18.56 -7.94 1.63
CA CYS A 189 18.72 -8.57 0.33
C CYS A 189 19.75 -9.71 0.43
N THR A 190 19.32 -10.98 0.35
CA THR A 190 20.30 -12.09 0.36
C THR A 190 21.16 -12.09 -0.91
N ARG A 191 22.49 -12.19 -0.73
CA ARG A 191 23.44 -12.29 -1.86
C ARG A 191 23.26 -13.57 -2.67
N ASP A 192 22.54 -14.56 -2.14
CA ASP A 192 22.27 -15.83 -2.83
C ASP A 192 21.50 -15.64 -4.13
N TYR A 193 20.65 -14.61 -4.22
CA TYR A 193 19.93 -14.28 -5.44
C TYR A 193 20.74 -13.46 -6.45
N LYS A 194 22.05 -13.31 -6.23
CA LYS A 194 23.00 -12.65 -7.15
C LYS A 194 22.64 -11.20 -7.51
N TRP A 195 21.96 -10.45 -6.65
CA TRP A 195 21.66 -9.02 -6.89
C TRP A 195 22.94 -8.16 -6.86
N ASN A 196 22.92 -6.99 -7.51
CA ASN A 196 24.05 -6.06 -7.55
C ASN A 196 23.69 -4.62 -7.11
N ARG A 197 22.40 -4.30 -6.99
CA ARG A 197 21.89 -3.02 -6.49
C ARG A 197 20.58 -3.22 -5.72
N TRP A 198 20.19 -2.22 -4.92
CA TRP A 198 18.92 -2.19 -4.21
C TRP A 198 18.30 -0.79 -4.28
N TYR A 199 16.97 -0.74 -4.10
CA TYR A 199 16.20 0.49 -3.98
C TYR A 199 15.27 0.38 -2.78
N GLN A 200 15.18 1.44 -1.99
CA GLN A 200 14.28 1.52 -0.85
C GLN A 200 13.18 2.54 -1.14
N PHE A 201 11.97 2.17 -0.76
CA PHE A 201 10.82 3.06 -0.74
C PHE A 201 10.28 3.08 0.68
N SER A 202 9.80 4.25 1.10
CA SER A 202 9.14 4.42 2.40
C SER A 202 7.63 4.22 2.30
N HIS A 203 7.07 4.41 1.09
CA HIS A 203 5.66 4.18 0.78
C HIS A 203 5.46 3.25 -0.44
N PRO A 204 5.25 1.93 -0.23
CA PRO A 204 5.23 1.27 1.06
C PRO A 204 6.67 1.13 1.59
N THR A 205 6.85 0.86 2.88
CA THR A 205 8.19 0.59 3.41
C THR A 205 8.67 -0.76 2.88
N VAL A 206 9.56 -0.73 1.88
CA VAL A 206 10.02 -1.92 1.15
C VAL A 206 11.41 -1.70 0.56
N VAL A 207 12.20 -2.77 0.50
CA VAL A 207 13.44 -2.82 -0.28
C VAL A 207 13.27 -3.74 -1.47
N TYR A 208 13.54 -3.22 -2.67
CA TYR A 208 13.65 -3.99 -3.92
C TYR A 208 15.12 -4.31 -4.19
N CYS A 209 15.45 -5.59 -4.19
CA CYS A 209 16.77 -6.09 -4.55
C CYS A 209 16.80 -6.38 -6.05
N VAL A 210 17.78 -5.83 -6.77
CA VAL A 210 17.74 -5.82 -8.23
C VAL A 210 19.07 -6.22 -8.87
N MET A 211 18.96 -6.63 -10.14
CA MET A 211 20.07 -6.68 -11.09
C MET A 211 19.97 -5.51 -12.04
N GLN A 212 20.95 -4.60 -11.99
CA GLN A 212 21.07 -3.48 -12.92
C GLN A 212 21.99 -3.84 -14.10
N TYR A 213 21.60 -3.40 -15.30
CA TYR A 213 22.28 -3.66 -16.57
C TYR A 213 22.62 -2.37 -17.32
#